data_AF-A0A9P7EYY4-F1
#
_entry.id   AF-A0A9P7EYY4-F1
#
_cell.length_a   1.000
_cell.length_b   1.000
_cell.length_c   1.000
_cell.angle_alpha   90.00
_cell.angle_beta   90.00
_cell.angle_gamma   90.00
#
_symmetry.space_group_name_H-M   'P 1'
#
loop_
_entity.id
_entity.type
_entity.pdbx_description
1 polymer ?
#
loop_
_entity_poly.entity_id
_entity_poly.type
_entity_poly.pdbx_seq_one_letter_code
_entity_poly.pdbx_strand_id
1 'polypeptide(L)'
;LQNAEALVAHCEMLLSVDERWVIGGKEYSRFKEEATQGKYCAALDELEHLVVMRLFELSKLSLSGTGYKLRQQISKALQQCLDIIRNTINYYNIQAEALTPPRLKIAWKDIVEYSSLSEFDLLHNSHTNI
;
A
#
# COMPACT_ATOMS: atom_id res chain seq x y z
N LEU A 1 -32.27 -0.31 13.74
CA LEU A 1 -32.61 -0.40 12.31
C LEU A 1 -33.54 0.73 11.88
N GLN A 2 -34.75 0.85 12.42
CA GLN A 2 -35.68 1.96 12.12
C GLN A 2 -35.08 3.37 12.23
N ASN A 3 -34.23 3.62 13.23
CA ASN A 3 -33.62 4.94 13.43
C ASN A 3 -32.56 5.29 12.34
N ALA A 4 -31.85 4.28 11.82
CA ALA A 4 -30.88 4.48 10.74
C ALA A 4 -31.59 4.73 9.39
N GLU A 5 -32.67 4.00 9.13
CA GLU A 5 -33.49 4.19 7.92
C GLU A 5 -34.15 5.57 7.88
N ALA A 6 -34.64 6.06 9.02
CA ALA A 6 -35.21 7.41 9.13
C ALA A 6 -34.16 8.53 8.87
N LEU A 7 -32.93 8.36 9.37
CA LEU A 7 -31.84 9.30 9.10
C LEU A 7 -31.43 9.32 7.63
N VAL A 8 -31.34 8.14 6.99
CA VAL A 8 -31.02 8.03 5.56
C VAL A 8 -32.10 8.73 4.72
N ALA A 9 -33.38 8.48 4.99
CA ALA A 9 -34.47 9.13 4.27
C ALA A 9 -34.47 10.66 4.44
N HIS A 10 -34.14 11.16 5.64
CA HIS A 10 -34.01 12.60 5.88
C HIS A 10 -32.84 13.22 5.09
N CYS A 11 -31.68 12.55 5.06
CA CYS A 11 -30.53 13.01 4.29
C CYS A 11 -30.81 12.98 2.77
N GLU A 12 -31.48 11.94 2.27
CA GLU A 12 -31.86 11.84 0.86
C GLU A 12 -32.80 12.96 0.43
N MET A 13 -33.76 13.32 1.29
CA MET A 13 -34.63 14.48 1.07
C MET A 13 -33.80 15.78 1.00
N LEU A 14 -32.90 16.00 1.96
CA LEU A 14 -32.04 17.20 1.99
C LEU A 14 -31.13 17.30 0.76
N LEU A 15 -30.65 16.17 0.26
CA LEU A 15 -29.76 16.09 -0.90
C LEU A 15 -30.51 16.01 -2.23
N SER A 16 -31.84 16.04 -2.22
CA SER A 16 -32.70 15.91 -3.41
C SER A 16 -32.34 14.68 -4.25
N VAL A 17 -32.11 13.54 -3.59
CA VAL A 17 -31.82 12.27 -4.27
C VAL A 17 -33.12 11.72 -4.83
N ASP A 18 -33.28 11.83 -6.15
CA ASP A 18 -34.52 11.46 -6.84
C ASP A 18 -34.66 9.93 -7.00
N GLU A 19 -33.57 9.23 -7.34
CA GLU A 19 -33.52 7.77 -7.44
C GLU A 19 -32.32 7.18 -6.71
N ARG A 20 -32.57 6.19 -5.84
CA ARG A 20 -31.51 5.40 -5.22
C ARG A 20 -30.87 4.50 -6.27
N TRP A 21 -29.55 4.36 -6.21
CA TRP A 21 -28.84 3.45 -7.09
C TRP A 21 -29.28 2.00 -6.89
N VAL A 22 -29.70 1.36 -7.97
CA VAL A 22 -30.08 -0.05 -7.99
C VAL A 22 -28.84 -0.90 -8.22
N ILE A 23 -28.71 -2.00 -7.46
CA ILE A 23 -27.62 -2.97 -7.66
C ILE A 23 -27.71 -3.52 -9.09
N GLY A 24 -26.62 -3.41 -9.84
CA GLY A 24 -26.56 -3.80 -11.26
C GLY A 24 -27.04 -2.71 -12.23
N GLY A 25 -27.54 -1.57 -11.73
CA GLY A 25 -27.78 -0.37 -12.52
C GLY A 25 -26.48 0.21 -13.08
N LYS A 26 -26.60 1.09 -14.08
CA LYS A 26 -25.45 1.68 -14.77
C LYS A 26 -24.61 2.54 -13.82
N GLU A 27 -25.25 3.42 -13.05
CA GLU A 27 -24.58 4.30 -12.09
C GLU A 27 -23.89 3.49 -10.99
N TYR A 28 -24.59 2.49 -10.45
CA TYR A 28 -24.05 1.58 -9.44
C TYR A 28 -22.82 0.84 -9.95
N SER A 29 -22.90 0.28 -11.16
CA SER A 29 -21.80 -0.50 -11.75
C SER A 29 -20.60 0.39 -12.03
N ARG A 30 -20.81 1.59 -12.60
CA ARG A 30 -19.75 2.57 -12.82
C ARG A 30 -19.04 2.93 -11.51
N PHE A 31 -19.80 3.29 -10.48
CA PHE A 31 -19.18 3.65 -9.20
C PHE A 31 -18.48 2.46 -8.54
N LYS A 32 -19.02 1.26 -8.67
CA LYS A 32 -18.38 0.04 -8.17
C LYS A 32 -17.03 -0.19 -8.85
N GLU A 33 -16.95 0.01 -10.17
CA GLU A 33 -15.72 -0.07 -10.95
C GLU A 33 -14.71 1.01 -10.50
N GLU A 34 -15.15 2.27 -10.41
CA GLU A 34 -14.32 3.39 -9.93
C GLU A 34 -13.81 3.15 -8.49
N ALA A 35 -14.66 2.66 -7.59
CA ALA A 35 -14.28 2.34 -6.22
C ALA A 35 -13.28 1.17 -6.16
N THR A 36 -13.43 0.18 -7.03
CA THR A 36 -12.48 -0.94 -7.14
C THR A 36 -11.13 -0.45 -7.66
N GLN A 37 -11.14 0.41 -8.67
CA GLN A 37 -9.94 1.06 -9.20
C GLN A 37 -9.27 1.93 -8.13
N GLY A 38 -10.03 2.70 -7.36
CA GLY A 38 -9.50 3.51 -6.26
C GLY A 38 -8.82 2.67 -5.17
N LYS A 39 -9.41 1.53 -4.78
CA LYS A 39 -8.79 0.60 -3.83
C LYS A 39 -7.49 0.00 -4.36
N TYR A 40 -7.46 -0.34 -5.65
CA TYR A 40 -6.24 -0.82 -6.30
C TYR A 40 -5.14 0.25 -6.30
N CYS A 41 -5.46 1.49 -6.69
CA CYS A 41 -4.50 2.60 -6.66
C CYS A 41 -3.97 2.84 -5.24
N ALA A 42 -4.85 2.90 -4.23
CA ALA A 42 -4.43 3.07 -2.85
C ALA A 42 -3.53 1.93 -2.34
N ALA A 43 -3.80 0.69 -2.75
CA ALA A 43 -2.95 -0.46 -2.40
C ALA A 43 -1.57 -0.37 -3.06
N LEU A 44 -1.50 0.15 -4.29
CA LEU A 44 -0.25 0.37 -5.02
C LEU A 44 0.56 1.52 -4.40
N ASP A 45 -0.08 2.65 -4.11
CA ASP A 45 0.55 3.82 -3.50
C ASP A 45 1.16 3.48 -2.13
N GLU A 46 0.43 2.71 -1.31
CA GLU A 46 0.91 2.23 -0.01
C GLU A 46 2.14 1.31 -0.19
N LEU A 47 2.10 0.40 -1.18
CA LEU A 47 3.21 -0.49 -1.47
C LEU A 47 4.46 0.30 -1.89
N GLU A 48 4.31 1.28 -2.79
CA GLU A 48 5.39 2.15 -3.23
C GLU A 48 5.97 2.96 -2.06
N HIS A 49 5.11 3.56 -1.25
CA HIS A 49 5.51 4.33 -0.08
C HIS A 49 6.37 3.51 0.88
N LEU A 50 5.95 2.28 1.20
CA LEU A 50 6.69 1.40 2.11
C LEU A 50 8.04 0.97 1.56
N VAL A 51 8.12 0.68 0.25
CA VAL A 51 9.37 0.34 -0.42
C VAL A 51 10.34 1.53 -0.36
N VAL A 52 9.87 2.74 -0.67
CA VAL A 52 10.66 3.97 -0.58
C VAL A 52 11.12 4.23 0.85
N MET A 53 10.21 4.11 1.84
CA MET A 53 10.54 4.26 3.25
C MET A 53 11.64 3.29 3.68
N ARG A 54 11.56 2.02 3.26
CA ARG A 54 12.60 1.02 3.54
C ARG A 54 13.96 1.43 2.95
N LEU A 55 14.00 1.91 1.71
CA LEU A 55 15.25 2.38 1.07
C LEU A 55 15.86 3.56 1.84
N PHE A 56 15.04 4.48 2.35
CA PHE A 56 15.51 5.56 3.22
C PHE A 56 16.05 5.06 4.55
N GLU A 57 15.41 4.07 5.18
CA GLU A 57 15.92 3.48 6.42
C GLU A 57 17.24 2.70 6.20
N LEU A 58 17.38 2.00 5.07
CA LEU A 58 18.63 1.34 4.68
C LEU A 58 19.77 2.34 4.46
N SER A 59 19.50 3.48 3.80
CA SER A 59 20.53 4.50 3.60
C SER A 59 21.01 5.08 4.93
N LYS A 60 20.13 5.28 5.92
CA LYS A 60 20.51 5.70 7.28
C LYS A 60 21.45 4.72 7.98
N LEU A 61 21.32 3.41 7.75
CA LEU A 61 22.26 2.42 8.30
C LEU A 61 23.65 2.51 7.66
N SER A 62 23.73 2.86 6.37
CA SER A 62 24.99 2.97 5.63
C SER A 62 25.82 4.21 6.01
N LEU A 63 25.23 5.21 6.66
CA LEU A 63 25.92 6.42 7.12
C LEU A 63 26.85 6.13 8.31
N SER A 64 28.13 6.48 8.15
CA SER A 64 29.13 6.45 9.21
C SER A 64 28.77 7.44 10.33
N GLY A 65 28.87 7.03 11.60
CA GLY A 65 28.55 7.87 12.77
C GLY A 65 27.26 7.51 13.51
N THR A 66 26.55 6.48 13.07
CA THR A 66 25.31 6.03 13.71
C THR A 66 25.60 5.23 15.00
N GLY A 67 25.29 5.82 16.16
CA GLY A 67 25.46 5.16 17.47
C GLY A 67 24.72 3.82 17.57
N TYR A 68 25.22 2.89 18.38
CA TYR A 68 24.69 1.51 18.48
C TYR A 68 23.18 1.45 18.76
N LYS A 69 22.68 2.28 19.68
CA LYS A 69 21.25 2.35 20.00
C LYS A 69 20.39 2.78 18.79
N LEU A 70 20.86 3.74 18.00
CA LEU A 70 20.16 4.21 16.82
C LEU A 70 20.13 3.13 15.72
N ARG A 71 21.25 2.42 15.52
CA ARG A 71 21.29 1.26 14.61
C ARG A 71 20.25 0.19 14.99
N GLN A 72 20.12 -0.13 16.28
CA GLN A 72 19.08 -1.08 16.73
C GLN A 72 17.65 -0.61 16.42
N GLN A 73 17.35 0.67 16.59
CA GLN A 73 16.02 1.21 16.26
C GLN A 73 15.75 1.13 14.76
N ILE A 74 16.72 1.48 13.92
CA ILE A 74 16.58 1.38 12.47
C ILE A 74 16.41 -0.08 12.04
N SER A 75 17.18 -1.03 12.60
CA SER A 75 17.00 -2.46 12.33
C SER A 75 15.60 -2.95 12.71
N LYS A 76 15.04 -2.49 13.83
CA LYS A 76 13.68 -2.83 14.24
C LYS A 76 12.63 -2.23 13.29
N ALA A 77 12.81 -0.97 12.90
CA ALA A 77 11.93 -0.30 11.94
C ALA A 77 11.95 -1.00 10.58
N LEU A 78 13.12 -1.46 10.13
CA LEU A 78 13.26 -2.25 8.90
C LEU A 78 12.51 -3.58 9.00
N GLN A 79 12.63 -4.32 10.10
CA GLN A 79 11.88 -5.57 10.29
C GLN A 79 10.36 -5.34 10.26
N GLN A 80 9.89 -4.31 10.97
CA GLN A 80 8.47 -3.93 10.95
C GLN A 80 8.01 -3.56 9.54
N CYS A 81 8.79 -2.77 8.82
CA CYS A 81 8.50 -2.38 7.45
C CYS A 81 8.43 -3.60 6.51
N LEU A 82 9.34 -4.58 6.65
CA LEU A 82 9.30 -5.82 5.87
C LEU A 82 7.99 -6.60 6.08
N ASP A 83 7.53 -6.71 7.33
CA ASP A 83 6.28 -7.42 7.64
C ASP A 83 5.05 -6.64 7.12
N ILE A 84 5.08 -5.31 7.18
CA ILE A 84 4.02 -4.48 6.60
C ILE A 84 4.00 -4.65 5.07
N ILE A 85 5.15 -4.57 4.38
CA ILE A 85 5.23 -4.76 2.92
C ILE A 85 4.66 -6.12 2.52
N ARG A 86 4.98 -7.21 3.25
CA ARG A 86 4.40 -8.54 2.97
C ARG A 86 2.88 -8.54 3.01
N ASN A 87 2.29 -7.89 4.02
CA ASN A 87 0.84 -7.78 4.15
C ASN A 87 0.25 -6.88 3.05
N THR A 88 0.91 -5.77 2.72
CA THR A 88 0.48 -4.85 1.66
C THR A 88 0.53 -5.50 0.28
N ILE A 89 1.51 -6.37 -0.02
CA ILE A 89 1.53 -7.17 -1.25
C ILE A 89 0.28 -8.05 -1.35
N ASN A 90 -0.11 -8.72 -0.26
CA ASN A 90 -1.31 -9.55 -0.26
C ASN A 90 -2.56 -8.69 -0.53
N TYR A 91 -2.66 -7.53 0.13
CA TYR A 91 -3.76 -6.58 -0.10
C TYR A 91 -3.79 -6.08 -1.55
N TYR A 92 -2.64 -5.67 -2.09
CA TYR A 92 -2.48 -5.29 -3.50
C TYR A 92 -2.95 -6.41 -4.44
N ASN A 93 -2.49 -7.64 -4.23
CA ASN A 93 -2.84 -8.77 -5.09
C ASN A 93 -4.34 -9.08 -5.08
N ILE A 94 -5.01 -8.90 -3.94
CA ILE A 94 -6.47 -9.02 -3.83
C ILE A 94 -7.17 -7.93 -4.66
N GLN A 95 -6.74 -6.66 -4.56
CA GLN A 95 -7.34 -5.57 -5.33
C GLN A 95 -7.03 -5.69 -6.83
N ALA A 96 -5.83 -6.14 -7.19
CA ALA A 96 -5.39 -6.39 -8.56
C ALA A 96 -6.26 -7.44 -9.25
N GLU A 97 -6.64 -8.50 -8.54
CA GLU A 97 -7.52 -9.57 -9.04
C GLU A 97 -8.98 -9.14 -9.16
N ALA A 98 -9.43 -8.17 -8.35
CA ALA A 98 -10.78 -7.63 -8.39
C ALA A 98 -11.05 -6.74 -9.63
N LEU A 99 -10.02 -6.30 -10.34
CA LEU A 99 -10.15 -5.49 -11.55
C LEU A 99 -10.56 -6.31 -12.78
N THR A 100 -11.16 -5.64 -13.76
CA THR A 100 -11.51 -6.22 -15.06
C THR A 100 -10.87 -5.37 -16.17
N PRO A 101 -9.82 -5.83 -16.87
CA PRO A 101 -9.14 -7.11 -16.68
C PRO A 101 -8.28 -7.14 -15.38
N PRO A 102 -8.02 -8.33 -14.81
CA PRO A 102 -7.13 -8.48 -13.65
C PRO A 102 -5.72 -7.93 -13.93
N ARG A 103 -5.08 -7.36 -12.91
CA ARG A 103 -3.70 -6.88 -12.97
C ARG A 103 -2.71 -7.97 -12.54
N LEU A 104 -1.45 -7.78 -12.91
CA LEU A 104 -0.37 -8.71 -12.56
C LEU A 104 -0.18 -8.75 -11.04
N LYS A 105 -0.04 -9.95 -10.48
CA LYS A 105 0.27 -10.13 -9.06
C LYS A 105 1.77 -9.93 -8.83
N ILE A 106 2.11 -9.29 -7.72
CA ILE A 106 3.49 -9.10 -7.27
C ILE A 106 3.82 -10.19 -6.24
N ALA A 107 4.93 -10.89 -6.42
CA ALA A 107 5.45 -11.80 -5.42
C ALA A 107 6.48 -11.09 -4.52
N TRP A 108 6.62 -11.56 -3.28
CA TRP A 108 7.63 -11.03 -2.34
C TRP A 108 9.05 -11.04 -2.93
N LYS A 109 9.40 -12.10 -3.68
CA LYS A 109 10.69 -12.23 -4.36
C LYS A 109 10.97 -11.07 -5.31
N ASP A 110 9.94 -10.55 -5.99
CA ASP A 110 10.08 -9.47 -6.97
C ASP A 110 10.44 -8.16 -6.26
N ILE A 111 10.03 -7.97 -5.01
CA ILE A 111 10.43 -6.79 -4.21
C ILE A 111 11.82 -6.97 -3.60
N VAL A 112 12.14 -8.18 -3.13
CA VAL A 112 13.43 -8.47 -2.50
C VAL A 112 14.57 -8.41 -3.53
N GLU A 113 14.40 -8.97 -4.73
CA GLU A 113 15.41 -8.92 -5.78
C GLU A 113 15.81 -7.47 -6.10
N TYR A 114 14.83 -6.55 -6.24
CA TYR A 114 15.12 -5.12 -6.44
C TYR A 114 15.80 -4.45 -5.25
N SER A 115 15.42 -4.81 -4.02
CA SER A 115 16.00 -4.20 -2.82
C SER A 115 17.36 -4.76 -2.42
N SER A 116 17.60 -6.04 -2.68
CA SER A 116 18.87 -6.73 -2.36
C SER A 116 19.99 -6.23 -3.26
N LEU A 117 19.70 -5.93 -4.53
CA LEU A 117 20.64 -5.23 -5.41
C LEU A 117 21.10 -3.90 -4.81
N SER A 118 20.17 -3.10 -4.27
CA SER A 118 20.50 -1.86 -3.56
C SER A 118 21.30 -2.09 -2.27
N GLU A 119 21.00 -3.15 -1.52
CA GLU A 119 21.74 -3.51 -0.29
C GLU A 119 23.17 -3.97 -0.61
N PHE A 120 23.38 -4.75 -1.68
CA PHE A 120 24.71 -5.16 -2.14
C PHE A 120 25.55 -3.97 -2.65
N ASP A 121 24.95 -3.04 -3.40
CA ASP A 121 25.64 -1.83 -3.85
C ASP A 121 26.07 -0.95 -2.66
N LEU A 122 25.22 -0.84 -1.63
CA LEU A 122 25.55 -0.11 -0.40
C LEU A 122 26.65 -0.80 0.41
N LEU A 123 26.60 -2.13 0.52
CA LEU A 123 27.65 -2.91 1.19
C LEU A 123 28.98 -2.82 0.44
N HIS A 124 28.98 -2.85 -0.90
CA HIS A 124 30.18 -2.67 -1.72
C HIS A 124 30.88 -1.33 -1.45
N ASN A 125 30.13 -0.23 -1.34
CA ASN A 125 30.68 1.09 -1.04
C ASN A 125 31.22 1.25 0.39
N SER A 126 30.85 0.36 1.32
CA SER A 126 31.37 0.36 2.69
C SER A 126 32.72 -0.35 2.84
N HIS A 127 33.10 -1.19 1.86
CA HIS A 127 34.40 -1.88 1.83
C HIS A 127 35.53 -1.05 1.20
N THR A 128 35.21 0.09 0.56
CA THR A 128 36.20 0.97 -0.08
C THR A 128 36.87 1.97 0.86
N ASN A 129 36.72 1.81 2.18
CA ASN A 129 37.43 2.61 3.20
C ASN A 129 38.14 1.70 4.22
N ILE A 130 39.12 0.93 3.73
CA ILE A 130 40.25 0.43 4.52
C ILE A 130 41.53 0.77 3.77
#